data_AF-A0A1Q3L8G6-F1
#
_entry.id   AF-A0A1Q3L8G6-F1
#
_cell.length_a   1.000
_cell.length_b   1.000
_cell.length_c   1.000
_cell.angle_alpha   90.00
_cell.angle_beta   90.00
_cell.angle_gamma   90.00
#
_symmetry.space_group_name_H-M   'P 1'
#
loop_
_entity.id
_entity.type
_entity.pdbx_description
1 polymer ?
#
loop_
_entity_poly.entity_id
_entity_poly.type
_entity_poly.pdbx_seq_one_letter_code
_entity_poly.pdbx_strand_id
1 'polypeptide(L)'
;MSDWRNRWKVIVASDVSVRDGIGWEFYALDDDLVWTVFREDGGEVPVFSATRPGSRLPSATDLRAMTEEAVSDLLAAVGLLDSIGWNVRNLSAALLLAAVDDTVWEGEEWATDGDDATDASWAQPDDHRTPFSWIRTTSADSFACVSIYQDDGVFGLDFLADPSTHRPHPAEGIRRPRPAMALGIGRIRAVEAIYDTTVEDQASPGLLSEVLLHGDSGTALLVAAEPVEGEWRLFDESVTLVPGLAAADALQWHPDRRRWTSTIN
;
A
#
# COMPACT_ATOMS: atom_id res chain seq x y z
N MET A 1 -0.05 24.46 -6.53
CA MET A 1 -1.32 23.75 -6.75
C MET A 1 -1.44 23.47 -8.23
N SER A 2 -1.65 22.20 -8.62
CA SER A 2 -1.94 21.86 -10.01
C SER A 2 -3.34 22.37 -10.38
N ASP A 3 -3.46 23.00 -11.54
CA ASP A 3 -4.74 23.37 -12.15
C ASP A 3 -5.26 22.25 -13.06
N TRP A 4 -5.36 21.04 -12.52
CA TRP A 4 -5.70 19.83 -13.27
C TRP A 4 -7.15 19.87 -13.79
N ARG A 5 -8.05 20.58 -13.10
CA ARG A 5 -9.48 20.70 -13.48
C ARG A 5 -9.72 21.35 -14.83
N ASN A 6 -8.76 22.15 -15.33
CA ASN A 6 -8.82 22.72 -16.68
C ASN A 6 -8.41 21.72 -17.78
N ARG A 7 -7.88 20.55 -17.41
CA ARG A 7 -7.38 19.52 -18.34
C ARG A 7 -8.16 18.21 -18.27
N TRP A 8 -8.82 17.93 -17.15
CA TRP A 8 -9.48 16.66 -16.90
C TRP A 8 -10.92 16.89 -16.40
N LYS A 9 -11.83 16.03 -16.85
CA LYS A 9 -13.20 15.95 -16.33
C LYS A 9 -13.22 14.97 -15.17
N VAL A 10 -14.16 15.17 -14.24
CA VAL A 10 -14.35 14.29 -13.09
C VAL A 10 -15.82 13.94 -12.93
N ILE A 11 -16.09 12.68 -12.64
CA ILE A 11 -17.41 12.19 -12.23
C ILE A 11 -17.25 11.65 -10.81
N VAL A 12 -18.04 12.19 -9.88
CA VAL A 12 -18.16 11.66 -8.52
C VAL A 12 -19.47 10.90 -8.45
N ALA A 13 -19.39 9.59 -8.27
CA ALA A 13 -20.55 8.72 -8.22
C ALA A 13 -20.65 8.06 -6.85
N SER A 14 -21.82 8.17 -6.23
CA SER A 14 -22.18 7.46 -5.00
C SER A 14 -22.59 5.99 -5.26
N ASP A 15 -22.61 5.59 -6.53
CA ASP A 15 -23.02 4.27 -6.99
C ASP A 15 -22.36 4.03 -8.36
N VAL A 16 -21.12 3.52 -8.37
CA VAL A 16 -20.36 3.29 -9.60
C VAL A 16 -20.84 2.00 -10.24
N SER A 17 -22.11 1.94 -10.64
CA SER A 17 -22.82 0.94 -11.46
C SER A 17 -22.74 -0.55 -11.09
N VAL A 18 -21.82 -0.98 -10.21
CA VAL A 18 -21.52 -2.39 -9.86
C VAL A 18 -20.88 -2.58 -8.48
N ARG A 19 -20.61 -1.53 -7.69
CA ARG A 19 -19.86 -1.60 -6.41
C ARG A 19 -20.55 -0.81 -5.29
N ASP A 20 -20.58 -1.38 -4.09
CA ASP A 20 -21.06 -0.71 -2.88
C ASP A 20 -20.01 0.29 -2.38
N GLY A 21 -20.09 1.56 -2.82
CA GLY A 21 -19.15 2.60 -2.38
C GLY A 21 -19.20 3.89 -3.18
N ILE A 22 -18.25 4.80 -2.88
CA ILE A 22 -18.14 6.12 -3.51
C ILE A 22 -16.86 6.17 -4.35
N GLY A 23 -16.98 6.66 -5.58
CA GLY A 23 -15.88 6.72 -6.54
C GLY A 23 -15.69 8.08 -7.20
N TRP A 24 -14.43 8.38 -7.48
CA TRP A 24 -13.97 9.44 -8.35
C TRP A 24 -13.40 8.83 -9.63
N GLU A 25 -14.03 9.12 -10.76
CA GLU A 25 -13.56 8.74 -12.09
C GLU A 25 -13.09 9.97 -12.84
N PHE A 26 -11.87 9.91 -13.36
CA PHE A 26 -11.25 11.00 -14.07
C PHE A 26 -11.12 10.69 -15.55
N TYR A 27 -11.55 11.62 -16.38
CA TYR A 27 -11.62 11.48 -17.83
C TYR A 27 -10.78 12.55 -18.52
N ALA A 28 -10.16 12.17 -19.63
CA ALA A 28 -9.62 13.09 -20.61
C ALA A 28 -10.75 13.90 -21.28
N LEU A 29 -10.39 14.97 -22.00
CA LEU A 29 -11.39 15.85 -22.62
C LEU A 29 -12.17 15.15 -23.75
N ASP A 30 -11.62 14.09 -24.32
CA ASP A 30 -12.21 13.18 -25.31
C ASP A 30 -13.00 12.02 -24.68
N ASP A 31 -13.26 12.09 -23.37
CA ASP A 31 -14.06 11.12 -22.59
C ASP A 31 -13.40 9.74 -22.41
N ASP A 32 -12.08 9.64 -22.62
CA ASP A 32 -11.31 8.48 -22.22
C ASP A 32 -11.09 8.46 -20.69
N LEU A 33 -11.47 7.37 -20.02
CA LEU A 33 -11.16 7.17 -18.59
C LEU A 33 -9.64 7.05 -18.42
N VAL A 34 -9.04 7.84 -17.52
CA VAL A 34 -7.59 7.89 -17.29
C VAL A 34 -7.15 7.51 -15.88
N TRP A 35 -8.05 7.62 -14.90
CA TRP A 35 -7.75 7.26 -13.51
C TRP A 35 -9.05 7.06 -12.73
N THR A 36 -9.02 6.15 -11.77
CA THR A 36 -10.13 5.94 -10.84
C THR A 36 -9.58 5.84 -9.43
N VAL A 37 -10.26 6.50 -8.49
CA VAL A 37 -10.06 6.35 -7.04
C VAL A 37 -11.39 6.00 -6.41
N PHE A 38 -11.44 4.97 -5.57
CA PHE A 38 -12.68 4.44 -5.02
C PHE A 38 -12.52 4.10 -3.54
N ARG A 39 -13.61 4.19 -2.78
CA ARG A 39 -13.73 3.67 -1.42
C ARG A 39 -14.89 2.68 -1.35
N GLU A 40 -14.59 1.45 -0.98
CA GLU A 40 -15.57 0.40 -0.70
C GLU A 40 -15.89 0.37 0.79
N ASP A 41 -17.19 0.34 1.13
CA ASP A 41 -17.68 0.30 2.51
C ASP A 41 -18.41 -1.00 2.86
N GLY A 42 -18.48 -1.97 1.94
CA GLY A 42 -19.23 -3.21 2.13
C GLY A 42 -18.61 -4.21 3.11
N GLY A 43 -17.34 -4.01 3.50
CA GLY A 43 -16.58 -4.90 4.38
C GLY A 43 -16.46 -4.42 5.83
N GLU A 44 -15.74 -5.18 6.66
CA GLU A 44 -15.46 -4.84 8.07
C GLU A 44 -14.49 -3.65 8.22
N VAL A 45 -13.75 -3.32 7.16
CA VAL A 45 -12.78 -2.24 7.10
C VAL A 45 -12.94 -1.49 5.78
N PRO A 46 -12.74 -0.16 5.74
CA PRO A 46 -12.84 0.60 4.51
C PRO A 46 -11.63 0.29 3.61
N VAL A 47 -11.92 -0.01 2.34
CA VAL A 47 -10.90 -0.32 1.33
C VAL A 47 -10.85 0.81 0.34
N PHE A 48 -9.72 1.49 0.26
CA PHE A 48 -9.45 2.48 -0.76
C PHE A 48 -8.74 1.82 -1.92
N SER A 49 -9.11 2.17 -3.15
CA SER A 49 -8.47 1.60 -4.32
C SER A 49 -8.21 2.64 -5.39
N ALA A 50 -7.18 2.38 -6.18
CA ALA A 50 -6.92 3.12 -7.39
C ALA A 50 -6.65 2.15 -8.53
N THR A 51 -7.20 2.47 -9.70
CA THR A 51 -7.04 1.65 -10.90
C THR A 51 -6.55 2.52 -12.04
N ARG A 52 -5.54 2.00 -12.74
CA ARG A 52 -5.06 2.55 -14.00
C ARG A 52 -5.83 1.89 -15.15
N PRO A 53 -6.61 2.65 -15.93
CA PRO A 53 -7.14 2.16 -17.20
C PRO A 53 -6.00 1.96 -18.21
N GLY A 54 -6.22 1.17 -19.26
CA GLY A 54 -5.23 0.94 -20.33
C GLY A 54 -4.85 2.17 -21.18
N SER A 55 -5.35 3.35 -20.83
CA SER A 55 -5.15 4.63 -21.53
C SER A 55 -3.90 5.38 -21.04
N ARG A 56 -3.68 6.59 -21.58
CA ARG A 56 -2.57 7.46 -21.19
C ARG A 56 -2.83 8.07 -19.82
N LEU A 57 -1.89 7.89 -18.89
CA LEU A 57 -1.95 8.52 -17.57
C LEU A 57 -1.76 10.05 -17.65
N PRO A 58 -2.39 10.80 -16.72
CA PRO A 58 -2.05 12.19 -16.45
C PRO A 58 -0.57 12.38 -16.09
N SER A 59 -0.09 13.62 -16.13
CA SER A 59 1.25 13.93 -15.59
C SER A 59 1.33 13.57 -14.10
N ALA A 60 2.51 13.20 -13.60
CA ALA A 60 2.67 12.81 -12.19
C ALA A 60 2.15 13.87 -11.20
N THR A 61 2.33 15.15 -11.52
CA THR A 61 1.82 16.28 -10.72
C THR A 61 0.29 16.35 -10.72
N ASP A 62 -0.35 16.16 -11.89
CA ASP A 62 -1.81 16.15 -11.99
C ASP A 62 -2.38 14.93 -11.28
N LEU A 63 -1.81 13.75 -11.55
CA LEU A 63 -2.25 12.49 -10.98
C LEU A 63 -2.21 12.50 -9.45
N ARG A 64 -1.12 13.05 -8.88
CA ARG A 64 -1.01 13.25 -7.43
C ARG A 64 -2.10 14.17 -6.90
N ALA A 65 -2.26 15.35 -7.51
CA ALA A 65 -3.25 16.32 -7.04
C ALA A 65 -4.70 15.81 -7.17
N MET A 66 -5.00 15.06 -8.23
CA MET A 66 -6.29 14.39 -8.44
C MET A 66 -6.54 13.32 -7.39
N THR A 67 -5.52 12.49 -7.10
CA THR A 67 -5.61 11.41 -6.11
C THR A 67 -5.75 11.95 -4.69
N GLU A 68 -4.95 12.95 -4.29
CA GLU A 68 -5.02 13.59 -2.98
C GLU A 68 -6.39 14.24 -2.73
N GLU A 69 -6.97 14.87 -3.76
CA GLU A 69 -8.30 15.46 -3.65
C GLU A 69 -9.39 14.39 -3.50
N ALA A 70 -9.37 13.35 -4.33
CA ALA A 70 -10.32 12.24 -4.22
C ALA A 70 -10.22 11.55 -2.86
N VAL A 71 -9.01 11.23 -2.40
CA VAL A 71 -8.78 10.61 -1.08
C VAL A 71 -9.29 11.52 0.04
N SER A 72 -9.01 12.82 0.00
CA SER A 72 -9.49 13.76 1.01
C SER A 72 -11.02 13.82 1.06
N ASP A 73 -11.70 13.85 -0.09
CA ASP A 73 -13.16 13.87 -0.16
C ASP A 73 -13.77 12.55 0.34
N LEU A 74 -13.20 11.42 -0.09
CA LEU A 74 -13.63 10.09 0.34
C LEU A 74 -13.40 9.87 1.85
N LEU A 75 -12.32 10.36 2.44
CA LEU A 75 -12.14 10.29 3.90
C LEU A 75 -13.15 11.20 4.64
N ALA A 76 -13.38 12.41 4.14
CA ALA A 76 -14.34 13.34 4.71
C ALA A 76 -15.78 12.80 4.70
N ALA A 77 -16.17 12.06 3.65
CA ALA A 77 -17.50 11.48 3.51
C ALA A 77 -17.86 10.44 4.59
N VAL A 78 -16.87 9.88 5.30
CA VAL A 78 -17.07 8.97 6.45
C VAL A 78 -16.67 9.60 7.80
N GLY A 79 -16.45 10.92 7.82
CA GLY A 79 -16.08 11.64 9.03
C GLY A 79 -14.63 11.43 9.49
N LEU A 80 -13.78 10.85 8.63
CA LEU A 80 -12.35 10.61 8.91
C LEU A 80 -11.52 11.79 8.45
N LEU A 81 -11.79 12.98 8.99
CA LEU A 81 -11.09 14.20 8.60
C LEU A 81 -9.62 14.16 9.02
N ASP A 82 -8.73 14.29 8.04
CA ASP A 82 -7.29 14.38 8.27
C ASP A 82 -6.86 15.85 8.43
N SER A 83 -6.82 16.30 9.69
CA SER A 83 -6.49 17.71 10.00
C SER A 83 -5.04 18.09 9.71
N ILE A 84 -4.12 17.13 9.65
CA ILE A 84 -2.69 17.34 9.42
C ILE A 84 -2.33 17.09 7.95
N GLY A 85 -3.14 16.32 7.22
CA GLY A 85 -2.90 15.94 5.84
C GLY A 85 -1.91 14.77 5.70
N TRP A 86 -1.53 14.10 6.78
CA TRP A 86 -0.61 12.97 6.72
C TRP A 86 -1.28 11.73 6.13
N ASN A 87 -2.46 11.34 6.63
CA ASN A 87 -3.22 10.18 6.16
C ASN A 87 -3.61 10.31 4.69
N VAL A 88 -4.07 11.50 4.27
CA VAL A 88 -4.40 11.78 2.86
C VAL A 88 -3.18 11.57 1.97
N ARG A 89 -2.02 12.11 2.36
CA ARG A 89 -0.79 11.98 1.57
C ARG A 89 -0.27 10.55 1.55
N ASN A 90 -0.29 9.85 2.69
CA ASN A 90 0.22 8.49 2.81
C ASN A 90 -0.64 7.51 2.00
N LEU A 91 -1.96 7.59 2.15
CA LEU A 91 -2.90 6.80 1.36
C LEU A 91 -2.81 7.12 -0.13
N SER A 92 -2.70 8.41 -0.49
CA SER A 92 -2.50 8.79 -1.90
C SER A 92 -1.20 8.24 -2.47
N ALA A 93 -0.11 8.24 -1.69
CA ALA A 93 1.17 7.68 -2.10
C ALA A 93 1.08 6.16 -2.34
N ALA A 94 0.38 5.43 -1.47
CA ALA A 94 0.09 4.00 -1.67
C ALA A 94 -0.70 3.77 -2.97
N LEU A 95 -1.81 4.49 -3.17
CA LEU A 95 -2.67 4.35 -4.35
C LEU A 95 -1.95 4.70 -5.66
N LEU A 96 -1.05 5.68 -5.63
CA LEU A 96 -0.23 6.08 -6.78
C LEU A 96 0.76 4.99 -7.23
N LEU A 97 0.97 3.93 -6.45
CA LEU A 97 1.71 2.76 -6.93
C LEU A 97 1.05 2.11 -8.17
N ALA A 98 -0.27 2.24 -8.34
CA ALA A 98 -0.97 1.78 -9.56
C ALA A 98 -0.56 2.56 -10.83
N ALA A 99 0.15 3.69 -10.68
CA ALA A 99 0.67 4.46 -11.80
C ALA A 99 2.11 4.09 -12.17
N VAL A 100 2.77 3.23 -11.40
CA VAL A 100 4.19 2.91 -11.59
C VAL A 100 4.36 1.86 -12.68
N ASP A 101 5.14 2.21 -13.69
CA ASP A 101 5.56 1.31 -14.77
C ASP A 101 6.85 0.56 -14.38
N ASP A 102 6.95 -0.71 -14.83
CA ASP A 102 8.16 -1.55 -14.77
C ASP A 102 8.89 -1.52 -13.41
N THR A 103 8.28 -2.15 -12.40
CA THR A 103 8.83 -2.15 -11.04
C THR A 103 9.91 -3.21 -10.85
N VAL A 104 11.10 -2.78 -10.41
CA VAL A 104 12.06 -3.67 -9.74
C VAL A 104 12.08 -3.29 -8.28
N TRP A 105 11.74 -4.26 -7.43
CA TRP A 105 11.74 -4.08 -5.99
C TRP A 105 13.09 -4.46 -5.40
N GLU A 106 13.48 -3.75 -4.36
CA GLU A 106 14.59 -4.11 -3.49
C GLU A 106 14.24 -3.73 -2.06
N GLY A 107 14.92 -4.31 -1.10
CA GLY A 107 14.64 -4.03 0.31
C GLY A 107 15.80 -4.42 1.20
N GLU A 108 15.62 -4.14 2.49
CA GLU A 108 16.51 -4.60 3.55
C GLU A 108 15.70 -5.44 4.53
N GLU A 109 16.11 -6.70 4.71
CA GLU A 109 15.43 -7.60 5.63
C GLU A 109 15.50 -7.08 7.06
N TRP A 110 14.39 -7.25 7.77
CA TRP A 110 14.32 -7.05 9.21
C TRP A 110 15.02 -8.22 9.91
N ALA A 111 15.86 -7.91 10.90
CA ALA A 111 16.51 -8.90 11.72
C ALA A 111 15.67 -9.17 12.95
N THR A 112 15.11 -10.37 13.10
CA THR A 112 14.53 -10.77 14.38
C THR A 112 15.66 -11.02 15.37
N ASP A 113 15.65 -10.31 16.50
CA ASP A 113 16.75 -10.21 17.45
C ASP A 113 17.36 -11.55 17.90
N GLY A 114 18.69 -11.59 17.85
CA GLY A 114 19.55 -12.55 18.55
C GLY A 114 21.01 -12.32 18.20
N ASP A 115 21.86 -12.06 19.21
CA ASP A 115 23.34 -12.08 19.07
C ASP A 115 23.87 -13.45 18.58
N ASP A 116 23.00 -14.47 18.60
CA ASP A 116 23.17 -15.82 18.04
C ASP A 116 22.20 -16.08 16.86
N ALA A 117 21.94 -15.08 16.01
CA ALA A 117 21.23 -15.26 14.75
C ALA A 117 22.04 -16.15 13.78
N THR A 118 22.11 -17.44 14.11
CA THR A 118 22.57 -18.50 13.21
C THR A 118 21.74 -18.46 11.94
N ASP A 119 22.29 -18.93 10.81
CA ASP A 119 21.62 -18.98 9.49
C ASP A 119 20.19 -19.59 9.51
N ALA A 120 19.78 -20.23 10.61
CA ALA A 120 18.48 -20.86 10.83
C ALA A 120 17.34 -19.95 11.34
N SER A 121 17.59 -18.73 11.85
CA SER A 121 16.50 -17.80 12.25
C SER A 121 15.93 -16.99 11.08
N TRP A 122 16.54 -17.15 9.90
CA TRP A 122 16.21 -16.39 8.71
C TRP A 122 15.15 -17.07 7.86
N ALA A 123 14.18 -16.26 7.41
CA ALA A 123 13.37 -16.61 6.25
C ALA A 123 14.30 -16.95 5.08
N GLN A 124 14.08 -18.09 4.43
CA GLN A 124 14.87 -18.50 3.27
C GLN A 124 14.69 -17.46 2.14
N PRO A 125 15.64 -17.32 1.20
CA PRO A 125 15.53 -16.39 0.06
C PRO A 125 14.21 -16.44 -0.73
N ASP A 126 13.55 -17.60 -0.71
CA ASP A 126 12.29 -17.85 -1.41
C ASP A 126 11.08 -17.88 -0.46
N ASP A 127 11.27 -17.56 0.82
CA ASP A 127 10.17 -17.48 1.77
C ASP A 127 9.44 -16.14 1.59
N HIS A 128 8.29 -16.22 0.92
CA HIS A 128 7.34 -15.12 0.69
C HIS A 128 6.67 -14.61 1.98
N ARG A 129 7.37 -14.68 3.11
CA ARG A 129 6.98 -14.24 4.45
C ARG A 129 8.17 -13.56 5.15
N THR A 130 9.16 -13.11 4.37
CA THR A 130 10.31 -12.41 4.91
C THR A 130 9.88 -11.01 5.38
N PRO A 131 10.13 -10.62 6.64
CA PRO A 131 9.90 -9.26 7.12
C PRO A 131 11.01 -8.31 6.63
N PHE A 132 10.65 -7.08 6.30
CA PHE A 132 11.57 -6.05 5.80
C PHE A 132 11.51 -4.78 6.65
N SER A 133 12.66 -4.19 6.95
CA SER A 133 12.71 -2.85 7.54
C SER A 133 12.15 -1.80 6.57
N TRP A 134 12.43 -1.99 5.28
CA TRP A 134 11.91 -1.19 4.19
C TRP A 134 12.00 -1.97 2.88
N ILE A 135 11.11 -1.63 1.96
CA ILE A 135 11.18 -2.03 0.56
C ILE A 135 11.05 -0.78 -0.31
N ARG A 136 11.63 -0.81 -1.50
CA ARG A 136 11.45 0.26 -2.47
C ARG A 136 11.32 -0.30 -3.87
N THR A 137 10.58 0.41 -4.70
CA THR A 137 10.59 0.22 -6.15
C THR A 137 11.28 1.39 -6.82
N THR A 138 12.01 1.09 -7.88
CA THR A 138 12.55 2.09 -8.80
C THR A 138 11.95 1.88 -10.19
N SER A 139 11.53 2.98 -10.81
CA SER A 139 11.13 3.06 -12.22
C SER A 139 11.98 4.13 -12.92
N ALA A 140 11.85 4.28 -14.23
CA ALA A 140 12.63 5.25 -15.00
C ALA A 140 12.46 6.70 -14.50
N ASP A 141 11.27 7.05 -14.02
CA ASP A 141 10.89 8.42 -13.67
C ASP A 141 10.43 8.59 -12.22
N SER A 142 10.35 7.50 -11.44
CA SER A 142 9.89 7.55 -10.05
C SER A 142 10.54 6.49 -9.16
N PHE A 143 10.51 6.76 -7.86
CA PHE A 143 10.77 5.77 -6.84
C PHE A 143 9.61 5.83 -5.83
N ALA A 144 9.34 4.72 -5.18
CA ALA A 144 8.49 4.67 -4.00
C ALA A 144 9.18 3.81 -2.94
N CYS A 145 9.16 4.29 -1.70
CA CYS A 145 9.69 3.59 -0.55
C CYS A 145 8.52 3.24 0.35
N VAL A 146 8.50 2.02 0.86
CA VAL A 146 7.57 1.56 1.88
C VAL A 146 8.38 1.17 3.10
N SER A 147 8.08 1.81 4.22
CA SER A 147 8.62 1.46 5.53
C SER A 147 7.48 1.42 6.54
N ILE A 148 7.81 1.58 7.81
CA ILE A 148 6.82 1.62 8.90
C ILE A 148 6.72 3.04 9.48
N TYR A 149 5.47 3.47 9.66
CA TYR A 149 5.07 4.60 10.47
C TYR A 149 4.76 4.11 11.89
N GLN A 150 5.17 4.88 12.89
CA GLN A 150 4.88 4.61 14.30
C GLN A 150 4.14 5.79 14.91
N ASP A 151 3.05 5.51 15.62
CA ASP A 151 2.34 6.48 16.45
C ASP A 151 1.81 5.81 17.72
N ASP A 152 2.16 6.37 18.88
CA ASP A 152 1.74 5.87 20.20
C ASP A 152 1.88 4.35 20.41
N GLY A 153 2.92 3.74 19.80
CA GLY A 153 3.20 2.30 19.91
C GLY A 153 2.43 1.41 18.94
N VAL A 154 1.69 2.00 18.01
CA VAL A 154 1.02 1.32 16.91
C VAL A 154 1.78 1.56 15.61
N PHE A 155 1.94 0.51 14.82
CA PHE A 155 2.68 0.57 13.56
C PHE A 155 1.79 0.37 12.33
N GLY A 156 2.10 1.09 11.26
CA GLY A 156 1.42 1.00 9.97
C GLY A 156 2.38 1.22 8.81
N LEU A 157 1.93 1.00 7.58
CA LEU A 157 2.73 1.18 6.38
C LEU A 157 2.92 2.67 6.07
N ASP A 158 4.17 3.07 5.84
CA ASP A 158 4.57 4.43 5.44
C ASP A 158 5.06 4.44 3.98
N PHE A 159 4.30 5.12 3.11
CA PHE A 159 4.62 5.35 1.70
C PHE A 159 5.20 6.75 1.45
N LEU A 160 5.35 7.57 2.50
CA LEU A 160 6.00 8.89 2.46
C LEU A 160 7.46 8.84 2.90
N ALA A 161 7.95 7.66 3.28
CA ALA A 161 9.32 7.41 3.69
C ALA A 161 10.32 7.97 2.67
N ASP A 162 11.32 8.73 3.16
CA ASP A 162 12.38 9.26 2.30
C ASP A 162 13.27 8.09 1.82
N PRO A 163 13.37 7.81 0.52
CA PRO A 163 14.25 6.75 0.04
C PRO A 163 15.73 7.12 0.16
N SER A 164 16.07 8.39 0.41
CA SER A 164 17.45 8.81 0.63
C SER A 164 18.01 8.30 1.96
N THR A 165 17.14 8.08 2.96
CA THR A 165 17.48 7.51 4.27
C THR A 165 17.54 5.99 4.24
N HIS A 166 16.91 5.36 3.24
CA HIS A 166 16.81 3.91 3.08
C HIS A 166 17.76 3.43 1.97
N ARG A 167 19.05 3.39 2.30
CA ARG A 167 20.09 2.84 1.43
C ARG A 167 20.49 1.45 1.94
N PRO A 168 20.67 0.46 1.05
CA PRO A 168 21.12 -0.86 1.47
C PRO A 168 22.44 -0.70 2.22
N HIS A 169 22.49 -1.17 3.45
CA HIS A 169 23.77 -1.31 4.12
C HIS A 169 24.62 -2.36 3.38
N PRO A 170 25.96 -2.26 3.40
CA PRO A 170 26.80 -3.40 3.08
C PRO A 170 26.31 -4.61 3.87
N ALA A 171 26.42 -5.83 3.33
CA ALA A 171 26.01 -7.07 4.00
C ALA A 171 26.93 -7.40 5.20
N GLU A 172 26.97 -6.48 6.16
CA GLU A 172 27.76 -6.49 7.38
C GLU A 172 26.78 -6.26 8.53
N GLY A 173 26.59 -7.29 9.37
CA GLY A 173 25.69 -7.24 10.52
C GLY A 173 24.40 -8.03 10.33
N ILE A 174 23.36 -7.64 11.09
CA ILE A 174 22.09 -8.36 11.20
C ILE A 174 21.12 -8.07 10.03
N ARG A 175 21.36 -7.10 9.15
CA ARG A 175 20.42 -6.77 8.06
C ARG A 175 20.96 -7.23 6.72
N ARG A 176 20.11 -7.84 5.88
CA ARG A 176 20.51 -8.37 4.58
C ARG A 176 19.85 -7.59 3.44
N PRO A 177 20.63 -6.96 2.55
CA PRO A 177 20.06 -6.32 1.37
C PRO A 177 19.52 -7.38 0.41
N ARG A 178 18.32 -7.14 -0.11
CA ARG A 178 17.66 -7.97 -1.12
C ARG A 178 17.51 -7.19 -2.42
N PRO A 179 18.49 -7.27 -3.34
CA PRO A 179 18.35 -6.65 -4.64
C PRO A 179 17.39 -7.45 -5.52
N ALA A 180 16.64 -6.75 -6.38
CA ALA A 180 15.78 -7.35 -7.41
C ALA A 180 14.81 -8.42 -6.85
N MET A 181 14.17 -8.10 -5.73
CA MET A 181 13.06 -8.88 -5.19
C MET A 181 12.01 -9.05 -6.27
N ALA A 182 11.87 -10.28 -6.75
CA ALA A 182 10.78 -10.65 -7.61
C ALA A 182 9.52 -10.72 -6.75
N LEU A 183 8.90 -9.58 -6.47
CA LEU A 183 7.55 -9.56 -5.89
C LEU A 183 6.51 -10.19 -6.80
N GLY A 184 6.91 -10.70 -7.98
CA GLY A 184 6.03 -11.41 -8.89
C GLY A 184 5.04 -10.48 -9.57
N ILE A 185 5.34 -9.18 -9.64
CA ILE A 185 4.43 -8.16 -10.16
C ILE A 185 5.18 -7.26 -11.15
N GLY A 186 4.78 -7.35 -12.42
CA GLY A 186 5.22 -6.46 -13.50
C GLY A 186 4.67 -5.04 -13.32
N ARG A 187 4.06 -4.48 -14.36
CA ARG A 187 3.34 -3.20 -14.21
C ARG A 187 2.24 -3.36 -13.17
N ILE A 188 2.13 -2.43 -12.23
CA ILE A 188 1.03 -2.38 -11.27
C ILE A 188 -0.16 -1.71 -11.99
N ARG A 189 -1.28 -2.44 -12.07
CA ARG A 189 -2.52 -1.98 -12.74
C ARG A 189 -3.54 -1.43 -11.74
N ALA A 190 -3.46 -1.88 -10.50
CA ALA A 190 -4.37 -1.50 -9.44
C ALA A 190 -3.72 -1.67 -8.07
N VAL A 191 -4.20 -0.89 -7.12
CA VAL A 191 -3.83 -0.95 -5.71
C VAL A 191 -5.10 -0.90 -4.88
N GLU A 192 -5.16 -1.71 -3.84
CA GLU A 192 -6.17 -1.64 -2.78
C GLU A 192 -5.45 -1.47 -1.44
N ALA A 193 -5.90 -0.54 -0.61
CA ALA A 193 -5.28 -0.17 0.66
C ALA A 193 -6.34 -0.15 1.75
N ILE A 194 -6.07 -0.86 2.84
CA ILE A 194 -6.91 -0.84 4.04
C ILE A 194 -6.57 0.39 4.86
N TYR A 195 -7.59 1.18 5.17
CA TYR A 195 -7.48 2.28 6.11
C TYR A 195 -8.10 1.88 7.45
N ASP A 196 -7.28 1.34 8.35
CA ASP A 196 -7.75 0.77 9.61
C ASP A 196 -7.96 1.83 10.67
N THR A 197 -9.22 2.06 11.05
CA THR A 197 -9.65 3.01 12.09
C THR A 197 -9.83 2.35 13.46
N THR A 198 -9.42 1.09 13.58
CA THR A 198 -9.73 0.20 14.69
C THR A 198 -8.57 -0.76 14.94
N VAL A 199 -7.52 -0.25 15.58
CA VAL A 199 -6.30 -1.01 15.84
C VAL A 199 -6.45 -1.73 17.16
N GLU A 200 -6.23 -3.05 17.17
CA GLU A 200 -6.41 -3.90 18.37
C GLU A 200 -7.79 -3.70 19.04
N ASP A 201 -8.84 -3.55 18.21
CA ASP A 201 -10.22 -3.26 18.62
C ASP A 201 -10.44 -1.92 19.36
N GLN A 202 -9.44 -1.03 19.31
CA GLN A 202 -9.53 0.33 19.83
C GLN A 202 -9.65 1.34 18.70
N ALA A 203 -10.49 2.36 18.90
CA ALA A 203 -10.63 3.44 17.94
C ALA A 203 -9.29 4.14 17.72
N SER A 204 -8.87 4.25 16.45
CA SER A 204 -7.62 4.85 16.01
C SER A 204 -7.89 5.99 15.02
N PRO A 205 -7.03 7.03 14.94
CA PRO A 205 -7.09 8.06 13.91
C PRO A 205 -7.05 7.54 12.46
N GLY A 206 -6.65 6.27 12.29
CA GLY A 206 -6.57 5.61 11.00
C GLY A 206 -5.12 5.37 10.58
N LEU A 207 -4.81 4.16 10.14
CA LEU A 207 -3.51 3.81 9.60
C LEU A 207 -3.64 2.88 8.39
N LEU A 208 -2.60 2.83 7.55
CA LEU A 208 -2.54 1.85 6.48
C LEU A 208 -1.96 0.56 7.03
N SER A 209 -2.78 -0.46 7.24
CA SER A 209 -2.32 -1.75 7.77
C SER A 209 -1.89 -2.70 6.65
N GLU A 210 -2.59 -2.62 5.53
CA GLU A 210 -2.44 -3.55 4.41
C GLU A 210 -2.57 -2.84 3.07
N VAL A 211 -1.73 -3.23 2.11
CA VAL A 211 -1.82 -2.76 0.72
C VAL A 211 -1.63 -3.92 -0.25
N LEU A 212 -2.69 -4.23 -1.01
CA LEU A 212 -2.68 -5.23 -2.06
C LEU A 212 -2.31 -4.57 -3.39
N LEU A 213 -1.21 -5.04 -3.97
CA LEU A 213 -0.73 -4.66 -5.28
C LEU A 213 -1.25 -5.67 -6.30
N HIS A 214 -1.86 -5.17 -7.38
CA HIS A 214 -2.25 -5.95 -8.54
C HIS A 214 -1.35 -5.61 -9.70
N GLY A 215 -0.57 -6.56 -10.19
CA GLY A 215 0.22 -6.36 -11.39
C GLY A 215 0.07 -7.48 -12.41
N ASP A 216 0.81 -7.37 -13.51
CA ASP A 216 0.61 -8.21 -14.69
C ASP A 216 0.77 -9.72 -14.44
N SER A 217 1.63 -10.10 -13.50
CA SER A 217 2.01 -11.49 -13.23
C SER A 217 1.42 -12.06 -11.94
N GLY A 218 0.64 -11.29 -11.18
CA GLY A 218 0.04 -11.73 -9.93
C GLY A 218 -0.33 -10.60 -8.98
N THR A 219 -0.55 -10.95 -7.72
CA THR A 219 -0.79 -10.01 -6.62
C THR A 219 0.24 -10.17 -5.53
N ALA A 220 0.49 -9.10 -4.79
CA ALA A 220 1.30 -9.12 -3.58
C ALA A 220 0.63 -8.24 -2.52
N LEU A 221 0.51 -8.76 -1.30
CA LEU A 221 -0.01 -8.03 -0.15
C LEU A 221 1.17 -7.56 0.69
N LEU A 222 1.22 -6.26 0.95
CA LEU A 222 2.07 -5.65 1.96
C LEU A 222 1.29 -5.57 3.26
N VAL A 223 1.89 -5.98 4.38
CA VAL A 223 1.28 -5.93 5.71
C VAL A 223 2.29 -5.36 6.70
N ALA A 224 1.87 -4.41 7.54
CA ALA A 224 2.65 -4.00 8.71
C ALA A 224 2.56 -5.10 9.77
N ALA A 225 3.52 -6.02 9.78
CA ALA A 225 3.47 -7.22 10.61
C ALA A 225 4.82 -7.91 10.76
N GLU A 226 4.94 -8.72 11.82
CA GLU A 226 6.12 -9.57 12.07
C GLU A 226 5.73 -11.01 12.45
N PRO A 227 6.55 -12.01 12.08
CA PRO A 227 6.36 -13.38 12.56
C PRO A 227 6.86 -13.53 14.00
N VAL A 228 6.05 -14.12 14.89
CA VAL A 228 6.43 -14.47 16.26
C VAL A 228 5.99 -15.89 16.55
N GLU A 229 6.93 -16.78 16.92
CA GLU A 229 6.74 -18.21 17.28
C GLU A 229 5.32 -18.79 17.06
N GLY A 230 4.98 -19.10 15.80
CA GLY A 230 3.72 -19.79 15.44
C GLY A 230 2.54 -18.89 15.10
N GLU A 231 2.68 -17.58 15.23
CA GLU A 231 1.69 -16.57 14.85
C GLU A 231 2.33 -15.38 14.12
N TRP A 232 1.49 -14.46 13.65
CA TRP A 232 1.84 -13.22 12.98
C TRP A 232 1.29 -12.05 13.74
N ARG A 233 2.14 -11.14 14.20
CA ARG A 233 1.72 -9.92 14.87
C ARG A 233 1.39 -8.85 13.86
N LEU A 234 0.16 -8.33 13.89
CA LEU A 234 -0.23 -7.15 13.12
C LEU A 234 0.23 -5.89 13.83
N PHE A 235 0.33 -4.80 13.06
CA PHE A 235 0.71 -3.48 13.55
C PHE A 235 2.08 -3.50 14.22
N ASP A 236 3.06 -4.13 13.55
CA ASP A 236 4.42 -4.32 14.07
C ASP A 236 5.49 -3.63 13.17
N GLU A 237 6.76 -3.71 13.58
CA GLU A 237 7.88 -2.89 13.10
C GLU A 237 8.43 -3.23 11.71
N SER A 238 7.78 -4.14 10.97
CA SER A 238 8.25 -4.56 9.66
C SER A 238 7.18 -4.57 8.56
N VAL A 239 7.65 -4.38 7.33
CA VAL A 239 6.88 -4.61 6.11
C VAL A 239 7.00 -6.08 5.72
N THR A 240 5.95 -6.85 5.94
CA THR A 240 5.86 -8.25 5.50
C THR A 240 5.18 -8.32 4.13
N LEU A 241 5.75 -9.11 3.23
CA LEU A 241 5.13 -9.42 1.94
C LEU A 241 4.46 -10.78 2.01
N VAL A 242 3.28 -10.90 1.41
CA VAL A 242 2.52 -12.14 1.29
C VAL A 242 2.01 -12.26 -0.16
N PRO A 243 1.93 -13.45 -0.78
CA PRO A 243 1.49 -13.62 -2.19
C PRO A 243 0.03 -13.27 -2.53
N GLY A 244 -0.67 -12.52 -1.66
CA GLY A 244 -2.07 -12.10 -1.83
C GLY A 244 -2.96 -12.49 -0.64
N LEU A 245 -4.25 -12.13 -0.74
CA LEU A 245 -5.21 -12.27 0.37
C LEU A 245 -5.40 -13.72 0.83
N ALA A 246 -5.52 -14.67 -0.09
CA ALA A 246 -5.74 -16.07 0.27
C ALA A 246 -4.57 -16.67 1.08
N ALA A 247 -3.34 -16.24 0.80
CA ALA A 247 -2.18 -16.65 1.58
C ALA A 247 -2.17 -15.98 2.96
N ALA A 248 -2.57 -14.71 3.05
CA ALA A 248 -2.72 -14.00 4.32
C ALA A 248 -3.82 -14.61 5.21
N ASP A 249 -4.96 -14.98 4.62
CA ASP A 249 -6.11 -15.57 5.34
C ASP A 249 -5.81 -16.94 5.96
N ALA A 250 -4.76 -17.62 5.46
CA ALA A 250 -4.30 -18.92 5.96
C ALA A 250 -3.33 -18.80 7.15
N LEU A 251 -2.84 -17.60 7.46
CA LEU A 251 -1.94 -17.36 8.58
C LEU A 251 -2.72 -17.15 9.88
N GLN A 252 -2.09 -17.51 11.01
CA GLN A 252 -2.61 -17.21 12.34
C GLN A 252 -2.14 -15.81 12.75
N TRP A 253 -3.07 -14.89 12.94
CA TRP A 253 -2.78 -13.48 13.26
C TRP A 253 -3.05 -13.16 14.73
N HIS A 254 -2.31 -12.21 15.26
CA HIS A 254 -2.57 -11.57 16.55
C HIS A 254 -2.38 -10.04 16.43
N PRO A 255 -3.39 -9.21 16.74
CA PRO A 255 -4.81 -9.58 16.90
C PRO A 255 -5.38 -10.28 15.66
N ASP A 256 -6.62 -10.78 15.76
CA ASP A 256 -7.31 -11.40 14.62
C ASP A 256 -7.40 -10.40 13.45
N ARG A 257 -6.87 -10.79 12.29
CA ARG A 257 -6.93 -9.98 11.07
C ARG A 257 -8.37 -9.90 10.56
N ARG A 258 -8.88 -8.67 10.37
CA ARG A 258 -10.17 -8.42 9.74
C ARG A 258 -10.11 -8.77 8.27
N ARG A 259 -10.90 -9.77 7.89
CA ARG A 259 -10.88 -10.27 6.51
C ARG A 259 -11.61 -9.28 5.61
N TRP A 260 -11.01 -9.04 4.45
CA TRP A 260 -11.58 -8.22 3.41
C TRP A 260 -11.37 -8.90 2.06
N THR A 261 -12.26 -8.61 1.13
CA THR A 261 -12.22 -9.17 -0.23
C THR A 261 -11.80 -8.09 -1.20
N SER A 262 -10.89 -8.44 -2.10
CA SER A 262 -10.56 -7.58 -3.24
C SER A 262 -11.81 -7.31 -4.09
N THR A 263 -11.95 -6.05 -4.51
CA THR A 263 -13.06 -5.57 -5.35
C THR A 263 -12.61 -5.39 -6.81
N ILE A 264 -11.33 -5.67 -7.07
CA ILE A 264 -10.66 -5.57 -8.36
C ILE A 264 -10.37 -6.99 -8.89
N ASN A 265 -10.89 -7.29 -10.08
CA ASN A 265 -10.64 -8.54 -10.80
C ASN A 265 -9.50 -8.37 -11.82
#